data_AF-A0A1Y3BMA5-F1
#
_entry.id   AF-A0A1Y3BMA5-F1
#
_cell.length_a   1.000
_cell.length_b   1.000
_cell.length_c   1.000
_cell.angle_alpha   90.00
_cell.angle_beta   90.00
_cell.angle_gamma   90.00
#
_symmetry.space_group_name_H-M   'P 1'
#
loop_
_entity.id
_entity.type
_entity.pdbx_description
1 polymer ?
#
loop_
_entity_poly.entity_id
_entity_poly.type
_entity_poly.pdbx_seq_one_letter_code
_entity_poly.pdbx_strand_id
1 'polypeptide(L)' 'MILSTARMVPQACHSLKSGKWDRKTFIGNEVKGKTLAIIGLGRIGREVAIRMQSFGMKTIGFDPIV' A
#
# COMPACT_ATOMS: atom_id res chain seq x y z
N MET A 1 -2.39 5.05 2.73
CA MET A 1 -0.92 5.12 2.55
C MET A 1 -0.38 4.02 1.65
N ILE A 2 -0.69 2.73 1.90
CA ILE A 2 -0.17 1.59 1.11
C ILE A 2 -0.24 1.79 -0.42
N LEU A 3 -1.41 2.13 -0.96
CA LEU A 3 -1.59 2.34 -2.41
C LEU A 3 -0.79 3.54 -2.95
N SER A 4 -0.72 4.62 -2.15
CA SER A 4 0.01 5.84 -2.51
C SER A 4 1.51 5.57 -2.62
N THR A 5 2.05 4.80 -1.68
CA THR A 5 3.45 4.36 -1.69
C THR A 5 3.73 3.38 -2.82
N ALA A 6 2.84 2.40 -3.04
CA ALA A 6 2.98 1.45 -4.15
C ALA A 6 3.06 2.15 -5.52
N ARG A 7 2.42 3.33 -5.66
CA ARG A 7 2.35 4.11 -6.89
C ARG A 7 3.21 5.37 -6.91
N MET A 8 4.04 5.60 -5.89
CA MET A 8 4.91 6.78 -5.77
C MET A 8 4.15 8.12 -5.97
N VAL A 9 2.89 8.19 -5.52
CA VAL A 9 2.02 9.34 -5.76
C VAL A 9 2.60 10.65 -5.20
N PRO A 10 3.16 10.69 -3.97
CA PRO A 10 3.71 11.93 -3.43
C PRO A 10 4.88 12.46 -4.28
N GLN A 11 5.77 11.58 -4.72
CA GLN A 11 6.92 11.92 -5.56
C GLN A 11 6.49 12.38 -6.95
N ALA A 12 5.54 11.67 -7.58
CA ALA A 12 4.98 12.06 -8.88
C ALA A 12 4.26 13.41 -8.82
N CYS A 13 3.51 13.67 -7.73
CA CYS A 13 2.84 14.94 -7.50
C CYS A 13 3.86 16.09 -7.31
N HIS A 14 4.93 15.86 -6.55
CA HIS A 14 6.01 16.83 -6.40
C HIS A 14 6.70 17.13 -7.74
N SER A 15 7.03 16.11 -8.54
CA SER A 15 7.60 16.27 -9.88
C SER A 15 6.72 17.15 -10.76
N LEU A 16 5.42 16.86 -10.81
CA LEU A 16 4.47 17.63 -11.60
C LEU A 16 4.39 19.10 -11.15
N LYS A 17 4.34 19.33 -9.84
CA LYS A 17 4.38 20.70 -9.27
C LYS A 17 5.67 21.45 -9.59
N SER A 18 6.77 20.74 -9.81
CA SER A 18 8.04 21.31 -10.28
C SER A 18 8.12 21.50 -11.80
N GLY A 19 7.02 21.29 -12.53
CA GLY A 19 6.95 21.46 -13.99
C GLY A 19 7.48 20.26 -14.79
N LYS A 20 7.79 19.14 -14.13
CA LYS A 20 8.34 17.93 -14.78
C LYS A 20 7.29 16.83 -14.92
N TRP A 21 7.10 16.34 -16.13
CA TRP A 21 6.13 15.28 -16.47
C TRP A 21 6.82 13.94 -16.75
N ASP A 22 7.38 13.33 -15.72
CA ASP A 22 8.23 12.14 -15.83
C ASP A 22 7.45 10.82 -15.70
N ARG A 23 6.52 10.56 -16.64
CA ARG A 23 5.63 9.38 -16.60
C ARG A 23 6.35 8.04 -16.56
N LYS A 24 7.52 7.94 -17.20
CA LYS A 24 8.28 6.68 -17.28
C LYS A 24 8.93 6.30 -15.95
N THR A 25 9.23 7.31 -15.12
CA THR A 25 9.92 7.12 -13.84
C THR A 25 8.97 6.62 -12.75
N PHE A 26 7.71 7.04 -12.78
CA PHE A 26 6.73 6.74 -11.73
C PHE A 26 5.80 5.56 -12.08
N ILE A 27 6.36 4.51 -12.68
CA ILE A 27 5.65 3.25 -12.90
C ILE A 27 5.74 2.43 -11.60
N GLY A 28 4.78 2.67 -10.71
CA GLY A 28 4.67 1.93 -9.45
C GLY A 28 4.28 0.47 -9.62
N ASN A 29 4.05 -0.20 -8.50
CA ASN A 29 3.72 -1.62 -8.45
C ASN A 29 2.22 -1.85 -8.22
N GLU A 30 1.68 -2.90 -8.86
CA GLU A 30 0.35 -3.42 -8.53
C GLU A 30 0.40 -4.15 -7.18
N VAL A 31 -0.64 -4.02 -6.36
CA VAL A 31 -0.71 -4.67 -5.05
C VAL A 31 -1.37 -6.05 -5.08
N LYS A 32 -2.19 -6.34 -6.10
CA LYS A 32 -2.88 -7.62 -6.28
C LYS A 32 -1.87 -8.78 -6.28
N GLY A 33 -2.20 -9.85 -5.55
CA GLY A 33 -1.37 -11.05 -5.41
C GLY A 33 -0.14 -10.87 -4.50
N LYS A 34 0.17 -9.66 -4.03
CA LYS A 34 1.26 -9.45 -3.07
C LYS A 34 0.81 -9.75 -1.64
N THR A 35 1.79 -9.98 -0.77
CA THR A 35 1.56 -10.26 0.66
C THR A 35 1.71 -8.98 1.49
N LEU A 36 0.72 -8.68 2.33
CA LEU A 36 0.78 -7.64 3.36
C LEU A 36 0.90 -8.28 4.74
N ALA A 37 1.95 -7.93 5.47
CA ALA A 37 2.10 -8.29 6.88
C ALA A 37 1.50 -7.20 7.79
N ILE A 38 0.75 -7.62 8.80
CA ILE A 38 0.09 -6.74 9.77
C ILE A 38 0.58 -7.13 11.16
N ILE A 39 1.25 -6.19 11.84
CA ILE A 39 1.74 -6.36 13.20
C ILE A 39 0.75 -5.66 14.14
N GLY A 40 0.10 -6.44 15.00
CA GLY A 40 -1.03 -6.02 15.83
C GLY A 40 -2.38 -6.31 15.17
N LEU A 41 -3.12 -7.28 15.71
CA LEU A 41 -4.43 -7.74 15.25
C LEU A 41 -5.56 -7.28 16.19
N GLY A 42 -5.44 -6.06 16.70
CA GLY A 42 -6.55 -5.34 17.31
C GLY A 42 -7.62 -4.94 16.29
N ARG A 43 -8.59 -4.12 16.73
CA ARG A 43 -9.72 -3.68 15.89
C ARG A 43 -9.26 -3.09 14.55
N ILE A 44 -8.26 -2.22 14.55
CA ILE A 44 -7.78 -1.56 13.34
C ILE A 44 -7.04 -2.53 12.42
N GLY A 45 -6.15 -3.38 12.95
CA GLY A 45 -5.37 -4.32 12.15
C GLY A 45 -6.26 -5.30 11.36
N ARG A 46 -7.33 -5.79 11.99
CA ARG A 46 -8.32 -6.65 11.32
C ARG A 46 -9.09 -5.93 10.22
N GLU A 47 -9.53 -4.70 10.48
CA GLU A 47 -10.21 -3.87 9.49
C GLU A 47 -9.31 -3.54 8.28
N VAL A 48 -8.01 -3.32 8.51
CA VAL A 48 -7.02 -3.17 7.45
C VAL A 48 -6.89 -4.47 6.65
N ALA A 49 -6.79 -5.63 7.31
CA ALA A 49 -6.70 -6.92 6.64
C ALA A 49 -7.88 -7.14 5.66
N ILE A 50 -9.11 -6.93 6.13
CA ILE A 50 -10.34 -7.12 5.33
C ILE A 50 -10.30 -6.24 4.07
N ARG A 51 -9.98 -4.95 4.20
CA ARG A 51 -9.92 -4.04 3.06
C ARG A 51 -8.84 -4.45 2.06
N MET A 52 -7.67 -4.85 2.55
CA MET A 52 -6.55 -5.22 1.67
C MET A 52 -6.77 -6.55 0.95
N GLN A 53 -7.51 -7.48 1.56
CA GLN A 53 -7.98 -8.69 0.88
C GLN A 53 -8.92 -8.36 -0.29
N SER A 54 -9.77 -7.33 -0.20
CA SER A 54 -10.59 -6.85 -1.32
C SER A 54 -9.76 -6.31 -2.49
N PHE A 55 -8.52 -5.85 -2.24
CA PHE A 55 -7.54 -5.52 -3.29
C PHE A 55 -6.83 -6.77 -3.87
N GLY A 56 -7.24 -7.97 -3.47
CA GLY A 56 -6.64 -9.23 -3.91
C GLY A 56 -5.27 -9.50 -3.30
N MET A 57 -4.93 -8.88 -2.17
CA MET A 57 -3.70 -9.17 -1.44
C MET A 57 -3.85 -10.40 -0.56
N LYS A 58 -2.75 -11.13 -0.37
CA LYS A 58 -2.62 -12.08 0.73
C LYS A 58 -2.27 -11.32 2.00
N THR A 59 -2.99 -11.53 3.11
CA THR A 59 -2.66 -10.89 4.39
C THR A 59 -2.10 -11.91 5.37
N ILE A 60 -1.01 -11.59 6.04
CA ILE A 60 -0.48 -12.34 7.19
C ILE A 60 -0.48 -11.43 8.42
N GLY A 61 -0.77 -11.99 9.58
CA GLY A 61 -0.89 -11.23 10.83
C GLY A 61 -0.01 -11.80 11.92
N PHE A 62 0.52 -10.94 12.78
CA PHE A 62 1.19 -11.31 14.02
C PHE A 62 0.70 -10.42 15.16
N ASP A 63 0.32 -11.02 16.28
CA ASP A 63 -0.02 -10.34 17.53
C ASP A 63 0.54 -11.18 18.69
N PRO A 64 1.30 -10.61 19.63
CA PRO A 64 1.86 -11.39 20.74
C PRO A 64 0.83 -11.80 21.79
N ILE A 65 -0.37 -11.20 21.78
CA ILE A 65 -1.43 -11.43 22.77
C ILE A 65 -2.51 -12.37 22.24
N VAL A 66 -2.68 -12.46 20.91
CA VAL A 66 -3.74 -13.23 20.23
C VAL A 66 -3.16 -14.31 19.35
#